data_AF-A0A942DH00-F1
#
_entry.id   AF-A0A942DH00-F1
#
_cell.length_a   1.000
_cell.length_b   1.000
_cell.length_c   1.000
_cell.angle_alpha   90.00
_cell.angle_beta   90.00
_cell.angle_gamma   90.00
#
_symmetry.space_group_name_H-M   'P 1'
#
loop_
_entity.id
_entity.type
_entity.pdbx_description
1 polymer ?
#
loop_
_entity_poly.entity_id
_entity_poly.type
_entity_poly.pdbx_seq_one_letter_code
_entity_poly.pdbx_strand_id
1 'polypeptide(L)'
;MSLSQDPAFTALKDYFVCGTQDITNEPYCGISGRHEIDGNAINTTNGAGPHNIQMFMLSADGTVLTCLQGYWNPSDLVSEMGLANQLNQVWLNPNLSRAQKNQMFSQMHMAHAAQHSQATRNRSRLQGFDAKYEAKNRLYKSDAILNPQLAASVNIKGNPIPWEAFQTTDQLMHQRMAQRPFERYTQFDVAQYVDYGRQKYDKHEDDRDANGQVDKQLAKKEKMIGNPQAMQANNKMQQRNSMGGRAMQGGLRRMLRYGIRAAL
;
A
#
# COMPACT_ATOMS: atom_id res chain seq x y z
N MET A 1 12.44 -11.94 6.01
CA MET A 1 13.27 -10.76 5.65
C MET A 1 12.93 -9.54 6.50
N SER A 2 11.74 -8.91 6.42
CA SER A 2 11.45 -7.71 7.22
C SER A 2 11.61 -7.93 8.73
N LEU A 3 10.91 -8.93 9.25
CA LEU A 3 10.78 -9.20 10.69
C LEU A 3 11.83 -10.19 11.22
N SER A 4 12.50 -10.91 10.31
CA SER A 4 13.35 -12.06 10.63
C SER A 4 14.83 -11.82 10.34
N GLN A 5 15.22 -10.58 10.05
CA GLN A 5 16.59 -10.17 9.82
C GLN A 5 16.93 -8.98 10.70
N ASP A 6 18.19 -8.91 11.11
CA ASP A 6 18.69 -7.74 11.82
C ASP A 6 18.82 -6.53 10.88
N PRO A 7 18.62 -5.30 11.41
CA PRO A 7 18.43 -4.99 12.84
C PRO A 7 16.98 -5.14 13.36
N ALA A 8 16.00 -5.42 12.50
CA ALA A 8 14.60 -5.46 12.89
C ALA A 8 14.25 -6.59 13.85
N PHE A 9 14.80 -7.80 13.64
CA PHE A 9 14.54 -8.94 14.52
C PHE A 9 14.94 -8.64 15.97
N THR A 10 16.17 -8.15 16.18
CA THR A 10 16.63 -7.74 17.51
C THR A 10 15.75 -6.63 18.12
N ALA A 11 15.40 -5.60 17.34
CA ALA A 11 14.55 -4.52 17.85
C ALA A 11 13.15 -5.00 18.26
N LEU A 12 12.53 -5.89 17.48
CA LEU A 12 11.24 -6.49 17.80
C LEU A 12 11.31 -7.29 19.11
N LYS A 13 12.34 -8.13 19.24
CA LYS A 13 12.55 -8.96 20.42
C LYS A 13 12.75 -8.13 21.69
N ASP A 14 13.53 -7.04 21.60
CA ASP A 14 13.97 -6.31 22.79
C ASP A 14 12.97 -5.23 23.23
N TYR A 15 12.17 -4.68 22.31
CA TYR A 15 11.32 -3.51 22.58
C TYR A 15 9.82 -3.73 22.38
N PHE A 16 9.39 -4.84 21.79
CA PHE A 16 7.98 -5.07 21.45
C PHE A 16 7.45 -6.42 21.96
N VAL A 17 6.17 -6.42 22.33
CA VAL A 17 5.38 -7.67 22.41
C VAL A 17 4.76 -7.90 21.05
N CYS A 18 5.14 -9.00 20.39
CA CYS A 18 4.71 -9.29 19.03
C CYS A 18 3.54 -10.27 19.02
N GLY A 19 2.55 -10.00 18.15
CA GLY A 19 1.42 -10.88 17.88
C GLY A 19 1.11 -10.92 16.38
N THR A 20 0.30 -11.90 15.96
CA THR A 20 -0.13 -12.05 14.57
C THR A 20 -1.64 -12.28 14.51
N GLN A 21 -2.26 -11.83 13.42
CA GLN A 21 -3.65 -12.08 13.09
C GLN A 21 -3.75 -12.53 11.64
N ASP A 22 -4.48 -13.61 11.39
CA ASP A 22 -4.79 -14.06 10.03
C ASP A 22 -5.90 -13.17 9.45
N ILE A 23 -5.60 -12.57 8.29
CA ILE A 23 -6.52 -11.68 7.57
C ILE A 23 -7.13 -12.36 6.33
N THR A 24 -6.91 -13.67 6.10
CA THR A 24 -7.27 -14.36 4.85
C THR A 24 -8.74 -14.17 4.44
N ASN A 25 -9.65 -14.04 5.42
CA ASN A 25 -11.09 -13.86 5.18
C ASN A 25 -11.55 -12.39 5.25
N GLU A 26 -10.64 -11.46 5.49
CA GLU A 26 -10.95 -10.03 5.57
C GLU A 26 -11.24 -9.46 4.17
N PRO A 27 -12.11 -8.44 4.05
CA PRO A 27 -12.50 -7.88 2.76
C PRO A 27 -11.37 -7.10 2.07
N TYR A 28 -10.35 -6.70 2.84
CA TYR A 28 -9.18 -5.97 2.36
C TYR A 28 -7.99 -6.88 2.04
N CYS A 29 -8.12 -8.18 2.30
CA CYS A 29 -7.08 -9.16 2.04
C CYS A 29 -6.83 -9.32 0.53
N GLY A 30 -5.56 -9.34 0.16
CA GLY A 30 -5.14 -9.65 -1.19
C GLY A 30 -5.32 -11.13 -1.52
N ILE A 31 -4.94 -11.50 -2.73
CA ILE A 31 -4.78 -12.90 -3.10
C ILE A 31 -3.35 -13.07 -3.59
N SER A 32 -2.61 -14.00 -2.97
CA SER A 32 -1.27 -14.34 -3.41
C SER A 32 -1.00 -15.82 -3.58
N GLY A 33 0.07 -16.10 -4.34
CA GLY A 33 0.72 -17.39 -4.32
C GLY A 33 1.09 -17.81 -2.90
N ARG A 34 1.26 -19.12 -2.70
CA ARG A 34 1.63 -19.69 -1.40
C ARG A 34 3.15 -19.76 -1.37
N HIS A 35 3.74 -19.07 -0.41
CA HIS A 35 5.17 -19.19 -0.14
C HIS A 35 5.42 -20.35 0.82
N GLU A 36 6.43 -21.16 0.51
CA GLU A 36 6.93 -22.17 1.44
C GLU A 36 7.65 -21.52 2.62
N ILE A 37 7.66 -22.20 3.77
CA ILE A 37 8.24 -21.68 5.02
C ILE A 37 9.76 -21.45 4.87
N ASP A 38 10.41 -22.29 4.07
CA ASP A 38 11.82 -22.23 3.68
C ASP A 38 12.04 -21.56 2.31
N GLY A 39 10.99 -20.99 1.73
CA GLY A 39 11.06 -20.28 0.46
C GLY A 39 12.02 -19.10 0.51
N ASN A 40 12.75 -18.88 -0.58
CA ASN A 40 13.64 -17.73 -0.71
C ASN A 40 12.83 -16.44 -0.83
N ALA A 41 12.75 -15.68 0.26
CA ALA A 41 12.18 -14.34 0.21
C ALA A 41 13.10 -13.42 -0.62
N ILE A 42 12.61 -12.91 -1.75
CA ILE A 42 13.37 -12.03 -2.64
C ILE A 42 13.32 -10.59 -2.13
N ASN A 43 14.48 -9.92 -2.05
CA ASN A 43 14.56 -8.48 -1.78
C ASN A 43 13.54 -7.72 -2.64
N THR A 44 12.61 -7.04 -1.97
CA THR A 44 11.52 -6.29 -2.60
C THR A 44 11.48 -4.86 -2.07
N THR A 45 10.55 -4.06 -2.57
CA THR A 45 10.36 -2.66 -2.15
C THR A 45 9.57 -2.57 -0.85
N ASN A 46 9.82 -1.53 -0.06
CA ASN A 46 8.96 -1.16 1.05
C ASN A 46 7.54 -0.93 0.52
N GLY A 47 6.52 -1.43 1.23
CA GLY A 47 5.14 -1.39 0.75
C GLY A 47 4.72 -2.55 -0.16
N ALA A 48 5.62 -3.45 -0.55
CA ALA A 48 5.25 -4.55 -1.43
C ALA A 48 4.23 -5.50 -0.77
N GLY A 49 3.12 -5.78 -1.46
CA GLY A 49 2.02 -6.61 -0.95
C GLY A 49 1.19 -5.91 0.14
N PRO A 50 0.69 -4.68 -0.08
CA PRO A 50 0.02 -3.90 0.95
C PRO A 50 -1.25 -4.55 1.48
N HIS A 51 -1.90 -5.40 0.68
CA HIS A 51 -3.10 -6.15 1.04
C HIS A 51 -2.82 -7.48 1.75
N ASN A 52 -1.56 -7.90 1.83
CA ASN A 52 -1.18 -9.22 2.35
C ASN A 52 -0.55 -9.13 3.74
N ILE A 53 0.16 -8.03 4.01
CA ILE A 53 0.82 -7.78 5.30
C ILE A 53 0.48 -6.36 5.73
N GLN A 54 0.06 -6.20 6.97
CA GLN A 54 -0.04 -4.90 7.64
C GLN A 54 0.61 -5.01 9.02
N MET A 55 1.59 -4.16 9.28
CA MET A 55 2.32 -4.16 10.55
C MET A 55 1.86 -2.97 11.37
N PHE A 56 1.11 -3.24 12.44
CA PHE A 56 0.66 -2.23 13.38
C PHE A 56 1.60 -2.16 14.57
N MET A 57 2.04 -0.95 14.92
CA MET A 57 2.68 -0.67 16.19
C MET A 57 1.67 0.07 17.07
N LEU A 58 1.35 -0.52 18.22
CA LEU A 58 0.26 -0.08 19.08
C LEU A 58 0.80 0.37 20.43
N SER A 59 0.13 1.34 21.04
CA SER A 59 0.24 1.55 22.48
C SER A 59 -0.46 0.41 23.23
N ALA A 60 -0.18 0.25 24.52
CA ALA A 60 -0.72 -0.83 25.36
C ALA A 60 -2.26 -0.86 25.41
N ASP A 61 -2.91 0.28 25.16
CA ASP A 61 -4.37 0.40 25.12
C ASP A 61 -4.97 0.11 23.73
N GLY A 62 -4.18 -0.28 22.74
CA GLY A 62 -4.62 -0.56 21.37
C GLY A 62 -4.77 0.69 20.49
N THR A 63 -4.23 1.84 20.93
CA THR A 63 -4.09 3.02 20.08
C THR A 63 -3.02 2.79 19.02
N VAL A 64 -3.33 3.07 17.75
CA VAL A 64 -2.39 2.96 16.63
C VAL A 64 -1.37 4.08 16.70
N LEU A 65 -0.08 3.72 16.74
CA LEU A 65 1.05 4.65 16.71
C LEU A 65 1.58 4.80 15.28
N THR A 66 1.78 3.68 14.58
CA THR A 66 2.07 3.67 13.14
C THR A 66 1.56 2.37 12.53
N CYS A 67 1.30 2.39 11.22
CA CYS A 67 0.92 1.23 10.44
C CYS A 67 1.75 1.20 9.17
N LEU A 68 2.44 0.09 8.92
CA LEU A 68 3.26 -0.10 7.74
C LEU A 68 2.57 -1.14 6.85
N GLN A 69 2.28 -0.80 5.60
CA GLN A 69 1.73 -1.78 4.65
C GLN A 69 2.87 -2.57 4.01
N GLY A 70 2.62 -3.85 3.74
CA GLY A 70 3.50 -4.72 2.98
C GLY A 70 4.85 -5.02 3.63
N TYR A 71 5.78 -5.50 2.82
CA TYR A 71 7.18 -5.70 3.18
C TYR A 71 7.89 -4.39 3.54
N TRP A 72 8.83 -4.43 4.48
CA TRP A 72 9.78 -3.35 4.75
C TRP A 72 11.21 -3.85 4.90
N ASN A 73 12.20 -3.10 4.43
CA ASN A 73 13.60 -3.38 4.68
C ASN A 73 13.89 -3.31 6.20
N PRO A 74 14.69 -4.23 6.77
CA PRO A 74 14.95 -4.28 8.20
C PRO A 74 15.44 -2.96 8.82
N SER A 75 16.35 -2.26 8.15
CA SER A 75 16.89 -1.00 8.67
C SER A 75 15.87 0.14 8.61
N ASP A 76 15.06 0.19 7.54
CA ASP A 76 13.98 1.18 7.43
C ASP A 76 12.90 0.90 8.50
N LEU A 77 12.55 -0.37 8.72
CA LEU A 77 11.59 -0.79 9.74
C LEU A 77 12.01 -0.39 11.15
N VAL A 78 13.29 -0.51 11.51
CA VAL A 78 13.79 -0.02 12.81
C VAL A 78 13.62 1.50 12.96
N SER A 79 13.78 2.25 11.87
CA SER A 79 13.52 3.69 11.90
C SER A 79 12.05 3.99 12.21
N GLU A 80 11.11 3.22 11.65
CA GLU A 80 9.68 3.34 11.92
C GLU A 80 9.32 2.94 13.36
N MET A 81 9.99 1.93 13.92
CA MET A 81 9.87 1.57 15.34
C MET A 81 10.33 2.71 16.26
N GLY A 82 11.40 3.41 15.87
CA GLY A 82 11.86 4.62 16.56
C GLY A 82 10.79 5.71 16.60
N LEU A 83 10.14 5.98 15.46
CA LEU A 83 9.01 6.91 15.40
C LEU A 83 7.85 6.46 16.30
N ALA A 84 7.48 5.18 16.26
CA ALA A 84 6.39 4.64 17.08
C ALA A 84 6.65 4.85 18.57
N ASN A 85 7.89 4.61 19.04
CA ASN A 85 8.26 4.88 20.42
C ASN A 85 8.09 6.36 20.80
N GLN A 86 8.52 7.29 19.93
CA GLN A 86 8.34 8.72 20.18
C GLN A 86 6.85 9.12 20.21
N LEU A 87 6.05 8.59 19.29
CA LEU A 87 4.59 8.81 19.28
C LEU A 87 3.92 8.25 20.53
N ASN A 88 4.40 7.14 21.08
CA ASN A 88 3.90 6.60 22.34
C ASN A 88 4.18 7.55 23.52
N GLN A 89 5.35 8.21 23.53
CA GLN A 89 5.64 9.24 24.55
C GLN A 89 4.66 10.43 24.43
N VAL A 90 4.33 10.85 23.22
CA VAL A 90 3.29 11.88 23.00
C VAL A 90 1.92 11.40 23.47
N TRP A 91 1.56 10.16 23.17
CA TRP A 91 0.28 9.56 23.57
C TRP A 91 0.11 9.50 25.08
N LEU A 92 1.15 9.07 25.79
CA LEU A 92 1.13 8.87 27.24
C LEU A 92 1.34 10.16 28.04
N ASN A 93 1.75 11.26 27.40
CA ASN A 93 2.01 12.52 28.10
C ASN A 93 0.70 13.11 28.69
N PRO A 94 0.58 13.25 30.02
CA PRO A 94 -0.63 13.77 30.67
C PRO A 94 -0.78 15.29 30.53
N ASN A 95 0.30 16.00 30.18
CA ASN A 95 0.32 17.46 30.07
C ASN A 95 -0.14 17.96 28.69
N LEU A 96 -0.37 17.04 27.74
CA LEU A 96 -0.87 17.37 26.40
C LEU A 96 -2.36 17.07 26.30
N SER A 97 -3.13 18.06 25.85
CA SER A 97 -4.52 17.85 25.42
C SER A 97 -4.59 16.91 24.22
N ARG A 98 -5.76 16.31 23.98
CA ARG A 98 -5.97 15.45 22.80
C ARG A 98 -5.70 16.19 21.49
N ALA A 99 -6.07 17.47 21.39
CA ALA A 99 -5.83 18.28 20.20
C ALA A 99 -4.33 18.48 19.93
N GLN A 100 -3.54 18.77 20.97
CA GLN A 100 -2.09 18.90 20.86
C GLN A 100 -1.44 17.57 20.46
N LYS A 101 -1.88 16.45 21.06
CA LYS A 101 -1.41 15.10 20.68
C LYS A 101 -1.66 14.83 19.20
N ASN A 102 -2.88 15.10 18.72
CA ASN A 102 -3.22 14.90 17.31
C ASN A 102 -2.35 15.76 16.38
N GLN A 103 -2.14 17.03 16.72
CA GLN A 103 -1.29 17.91 15.94
C GLN A 103 0.17 17.41 15.90
N MET A 104 0.72 17.01 17.05
CA MET A 104 2.08 16.46 17.14
C MET A 104 2.20 15.17 16.35
N PHE A 105 1.21 14.27 16.43
CA PHE A 105 1.16 13.04 15.65
C PHE A 105 1.32 13.31 14.15
N SER A 106 0.48 14.19 13.60
CA SER A 106 0.53 14.54 12.19
C SER A 106 1.86 15.19 11.81
N GLN A 107 2.36 16.11 12.63
CA GLN A 107 3.65 16.77 12.40
C GLN A 107 4.82 15.80 12.41
N MET A 108 4.84 14.86 13.36
CA MET A 108 5.91 13.87 13.50
C MET A 108 5.95 12.90 12.32
N HIS A 109 4.79 12.40 11.84
CA HIS A 109 4.77 11.57 10.64
C HIS A 109 5.29 12.32 9.41
N MET A 110 4.86 13.57 9.20
CA MET A 110 5.31 14.36 8.05
C MET A 110 6.80 14.73 8.14
N ALA A 111 7.29 15.06 9.33
CA ALA A 111 8.70 15.36 9.57
C ALA A 111 9.59 14.14 9.38
N HIS A 112 9.18 12.98 9.91
CA HIS A 112 9.91 11.72 9.75
C HIS A 112 10.01 11.31 8.28
N ALA A 113 8.90 11.38 7.54
CA ALA A 113 8.89 11.13 6.10
C ALA A 113 9.83 12.07 5.34
N ALA A 114 9.88 13.36 5.70
CA ALA A 114 10.78 14.33 5.07
C ALA A 114 12.26 14.00 5.32
N GLN A 115 12.59 13.35 6.45
CA GLN A 115 13.94 12.96 6.83
C GLN A 115 14.41 11.63 6.22
N HIS A 116 13.51 10.86 5.57
CA HIS A 116 13.90 9.63 4.91
C HIS A 116 15.01 9.84 3.89
N SER A 117 16.04 9.00 4.01
CA SER A 117 17.18 8.99 3.10
C SER A 117 16.76 8.71 1.66
N GLN A 118 17.57 9.14 0.70
CA GLN A 118 17.35 8.76 -0.70
C GLN A 118 17.34 7.24 -0.91
N ALA A 119 18.10 6.49 -0.10
CA ALA A 119 18.14 5.03 -0.16
C ALA A 119 16.80 4.42 0.27
N THR A 120 16.21 4.91 1.36
CA THR A 120 14.88 4.52 1.83
C THR A 120 13.83 4.85 0.77
N ARG A 121 13.82 6.08 0.23
CA ARG A 121 12.89 6.47 -0.85
C ARG A 121 13.01 5.61 -2.10
N ASN A 122 14.24 5.24 -2.48
CA ASN A 122 14.47 4.33 -3.61
C ASN A 122 13.93 2.92 -3.34
N ARG A 123 14.08 2.42 -2.11
CA ARG A 123 13.46 1.14 -1.68
C ARG A 123 11.95 1.24 -1.54
N SER A 124 11.38 2.43 -1.38
CA SER A 124 9.94 2.67 -1.23
C SER A 124 9.22 3.05 -2.52
N ARG A 125 9.82 2.84 -3.70
CA ARG A 125 9.06 3.01 -4.95
C ARG A 125 7.94 1.97 -5.02
N LEU A 126 6.80 2.37 -5.59
CA LEU A 126 5.76 1.40 -5.96
C LEU A 126 6.37 0.30 -6.83
N GLN A 127 5.89 -0.93 -6.68
CA GLN A 127 6.26 -1.98 -7.61
C GLN A 127 5.73 -1.61 -9.00
N GLY A 128 6.49 -1.93 -10.05
CA GLY A 128 6.16 -1.43 -11.40
C GLY A 128 4.79 -1.88 -11.90
N PHE A 129 4.28 -3.00 -11.44
CA PHE A 129 2.93 -3.45 -11.74
C PHE A 129 1.84 -2.70 -10.96
N ASP A 130 2.13 -2.19 -9.77
CA ASP A 130 1.21 -1.38 -8.97
C ASP A 130 1.11 0.00 -9.58
N ALA A 131 2.23 0.62 -9.92
CA ALA A 131 2.26 1.88 -10.67
C ALA A 131 1.46 1.79 -11.99
N LYS A 132 1.61 0.68 -12.73
CA LYS A 132 0.80 0.38 -13.93
C LYS A 132 -0.69 0.25 -13.61
N TYR A 133 -1.03 -0.46 -12.54
CA TYR A 133 -2.41 -0.64 -12.11
C TYR A 133 -3.05 0.70 -11.73
N GLU A 134 -2.35 1.53 -10.94
CA GLU A 134 -2.79 2.87 -10.57
C GLU A 134 -3.04 3.73 -11.79
N ALA A 135 -2.04 3.85 -12.68
CA ALA A 135 -2.15 4.68 -13.88
C ALA A 135 -3.26 4.21 -14.82
N LYS A 136 -3.52 2.91 -14.90
CA LYS A 136 -4.56 2.34 -15.77
C LYS A 136 -5.98 2.51 -15.21
N ASN A 137 -6.16 2.27 -13.92
CA ASN A 137 -7.50 2.13 -13.33
C ASN A 137 -7.91 3.31 -12.44
N ARG A 138 -6.95 4.08 -11.93
CA ARG A 138 -7.15 5.13 -10.92
C ARG A 138 -6.41 6.43 -11.21
N LEU A 139 -6.14 6.73 -12.49
CA LEU A 139 -5.29 7.85 -12.93
C LEU A 139 -5.54 9.21 -12.23
N TYR A 140 -6.80 9.55 -11.97
CA TYR A 140 -7.21 10.82 -11.33
C TYR A 140 -7.84 10.63 -9.94
N LYS A 141 -7.72 9.44 -9.37
CA LYS A 141 -8.36 9.06 -8.08
C LYS A 141 -7.38 8.52 -7.05
N SER A 142 -6.24 8.01 -7.51
CA SER A 142 -5.20 7.46 -6.65
C SER A 142 -4.42 8.58 -5.98
N ASP A 143 -4.30 8.53 -4.66
CA ASP A 143 -3.37 9.34 -3.89
C ASP A 143 -1.90 8.90 -4.08
N ALA A 144 -1.66 7.71 -4.64
CA ALA A 144 -0.32 7.28 -5.02
C ALA A 144 0.20 7.94 -6.32
N ILE A 145 -0.62 8.71 -7.04
CA ILE A 145 -0.25 9.43 -8.26
C ILE A 145 -0.09 10.93 -7.97
N LEU A 146 1.13 11.45 -8.13
CA LEU A 146 1.44 12.88 -7.98
C LEU A 146 1.17 13.67 -9.27
N ASN A 147 1.40 13.05 -10.43
CA ASN A 147 1.24 13.70 -11.73
C ASN A 147 0.50 12.78 -12.71
N PRO A 148 -0.83 12.93 -12.84
CA PRO A 148 -1.64 12.11 -13.74
C PRO A 148 -1.21 12.18 -15.21
N GLN A 149 -0.77 13.32 -15.70
CA GLN A 149 -0.34 13.50 -17.09
C GLN A 149 0.90 12.65 -17.38
N LEU A 150 1.86 12.67 -16.46
CA LEU A 150 3.08 11.88 -16.60
C LEU A 150 2.81 10.39 -16.35
N ALA A 151 1.99 10.05 -15.36
CA ALA A 151 1.60 8.68 -15.05
C ALA A 151 0.87 7.99 -16.22
N ALA A 152 0.13 8.74 -17.06
CA ALA A 152 -0.55 8.20 -18.23
C ALA A 152 0.42 7.51 -19.21
N SER A 153 1.68 7.95 -19.27
CA SER A 153 2.70 7.39 -20.17
C SER A 153 3.13 5.96 -19.81
N VAL A 154 2.89 5.52 -18.56
CA VAL A 154 3.22 4.16 -18.06
C VAL A 154 2.54 3.05 -18.84
N ASN A 155 1.38 3.34 -19.44
CA ASN A 155 0.61 2.38 -20.21
C ASN A 155 1.07 2.25 -21.68
N ILE A 156 2.04 3.05 -22.10
CA ILE A 156 2.65 2.95 -23.43
C ILE A 156 3.69 1.84 -23.40
N LYS A 157 3.52 0.83 -24.25
CA LYS A 157 4.43 -0.32 -24.32
C LYS A 157 5.85 0.14 -24.64
N GLY A 158 6.81 -0.27 -23.82
CA GLY A 158 8.24 0.04 -24.00
C GLY A 158 8.70 1.31 -23.26
N ASN A 159 7.77 2.14 -22.77
CA ASN A 159 8.16 3.30 -21.98
C ASN A 159 8.62 2.88 -20.57
N PRO A 160 9.70 3.48 -20.05
CA PRO A 160 10.04 3.33 -18.64
C PRO A 160 8.95 3.96 -17.77
N ILE A 161 8.86 3.51 -16.52
CA ILE A 161 7.96 4.13 -15.55
C ILE A 161 8.58 5.47 -15.13
N PRO A 162 7.88 6.61 -15.29
CA PRO A 162 8.32 7.89 -14.76
C PRO A 162 8.04 7.91 -13.26
N TRP A 163 9.01 7.50 -12.46
CA TRP A 163 8.85 7.33 -11.01
C TRP A 163 8.47 8.61 -10.29
N GLU A 164 8.84 9.77 -10.82
CA GLU A 164 8.47 11.09 -10.35
C GLU A 164 6.96 11.40 -10.50
N ALA A 165 6.22 10.61 -11.29
CA ALA A 165 4.77 10.71 -11.37
C ALA A 165 4.04 10.06 -10.19
N PHE A 166 4.75 9.27 -9.38
CA PHE A 166 4.18 8.47 -8.30
C PHE A 166 4.79 8.87 -6.96
N GLN A 167 3.97 8.74 -5.93
CA GLN A 167 4.44 8.85 -4.57
C GLN A 167 5.16 7.56 -4.17
N THR A 168 6.21 7.69 -3.35
CA THR A 168 6.82 6.52 -2.72
C THR A 168 5.96 6.04 -1.54
N THR A 169 5.97 4.74 -1.27
CA THR A 169 5.13 4.09 -0.25
C THR A 169 5.39 4.63 1.15
N ASP A 170 6.64 5.02 1.45
CA ASP A 170 6.96 5.69 2.71
C ASP A 170 6.22 7.04 2.83
N GLN A 171 6.24 7.89 1.81
CA GLN A 171 5.53 9.16 1.85
C GLN A 171 4.01 8.96 1.93
N LEU A 172 3.49 8.02 1.14
CA LEU A 172 2.06 7.68 1.13
C LEU A 172 1.60 7.22 2.51
N MET A 173 2.32 6.30 3.15
CA MET A 173 1.94 5.76 4.46
C MET A 173 1.96 6.82 5.56
N HIS A 174 2.95 7.72 5.57
CA HIS A 174 3.03 8.80 6.56
C HIS A 174 1.94 9.84 6.35
N GLN A 175 1.63 10.20 5.11
CA GLN A 175 0.52 11.11 4.83
C GLN A 175 -0.82 10.51 5.25
N ARG A 176 -1.04 9.23 4.99
CA ARG A 176 -2.25 8.51 5.44
C ARG A 176 -2.31 8.43 6.97
N MET A 177 -1.20 8.15 7.66
CA MET A 177 -1.17 8.17 9.13
C MET A 177 -1.42 9.57 9.67
N ALA A 178 -0.83 10.61 9.10
CA ALA A 178 -1.00 11.98 9.58
C ALA A 178 -2.47 12.46 9.58
N GLN A 179 -3.34 11.82 8.80
CA GLN A 179 -4.78 12.07 8.77
C GLN A 179 -5.59 11.25 9.81
N ARG A 180 -4.95 10.30 10.50
CA ARG A 180 -5.55 9.31 11.43
C ARG A 180 -4.88 9.34 12.80
N PRO A 181 -4.83 10.50 13.49
CA PRO A 181 -4.05 10.65 14.71
C PRO A 181 -4.61 9.85 15.88
N PHE A 182 -3.81 8.90 16.39
CA PHE A 182 -4.13 8.10 17.58
C PHE A 182 -5.51 7.44 17.53
N GLU A 183 -5.88 6.88 16.38
CA GLU A 183 -7.09 6.06 16.25
C GLU A 183 -6.93 4.75 17.04
N ARG A 184 -8.05 4.21 17.53
CA ARG A 184 -8.06 2.85 18.11
C ARG A 184 -7.94 1.84 16.99
N TYR A 185 -7.21 0.75 17.21
CA TYR A 185 -7.06 -0.32 16.22
C TYR A 185 -8.42 -0.86 15.73
N THR A 186 -9.39 -0.99 16.63
CA THR A 186 -10.75 -1.45 16.32
C THR A 186 -11.57 -0.48 15.45
N GLN A 187 -11.12 0.76 15.29
CA GLN A 187 -11.76 1.81 14.49
C GLN A 187 -10.97 2.15 13.23
N PHE A 188 -9.76 1.60 13.10
CA PHE A 188 -8.86 1.92 12.02
C PHE A 188 -9.35 1.28 10.72
N ASP A 189 -9.64 2.11 9.70
CA ASP A 189 -10.07 1.63 8.38
C ASP A 189 -8.87 1.04 7.61
N VAL A 190 -8.55 -0.22 7.89
CA VAL A 190 -7.46 -0.95 7.24
C VAL A 190 -7.69 -1.00 5.73
N ALA A 191 -8.93 -1.21 5.29
CA ALA A 191 -9.27 -1.38 3.88
C ALA A 191 -8.90 -0.14 3.06
N GLN A 192 -9.29 1.05 3.53
CA GLN A 192 -8.92 2.30 2.89
C GLN A 192 -7.41 2.58 3.05
N TYR A 193 -6.84 2.29 4.22
CA TYR A 193 -5.45 2.60 4.53
C TYR A 193 -4.44 1.84 3.66
N VAL A 194 -4.77 0.62 3.22
CA VAL A 194 -3.89 -0.21 2.37
C VAL A 194 -4.24 -0.14 0.89
N ASP A 195 -5.27 0.61 0.50
CA ASP A 195 -5.77 0.61 -0.89
C ASP A 195 -4.83 1.34 -1.84
N TYR A 196 -3.83 0.62 -2.34
CA TYR A 196 -3.03 0.96 -3.51
C TYR A 196 -2.51 -0.33 -4.15
N GLY A 197 -2.10 -0.22 -5.41
CA GLY A 197 -1.72 -1.35 -6.22
C GLY A 197 -2.88 -2.31 -6.50
N ARG A 198 -2.50 -3.52 -6.90
CA ARG A 198 -3.45 -4.58 -7.25
C ARG A 198 -3.65 -5.55 -6.09
N GLN A 199 -4.90 -5.94 -5.86
CA GLN A 199 -5.26 -6.93 -4.84
C GLN A 199 -4.74 -8.34 -5.16
N LYS A 200 -4.63 -8.70 -6.45
CA LYS A 200 -4.01 -9.97 -6.85
C LYS A 200 -2.52 -9.76 -7.04
N TYR A 201 -1.74 -10.47 -6.23
CA TYR A 201 -0.31 -10.50 -6.30
C TYR A 201 0.15 -11.91 -6.66
N ASP A 202 0.88 -12.06 -7.75
CA ASP A 202 1.50 -13.33 -8.05
C ASP A 202 2.81 -13.07 -8.76
N LYS A 203 3.90 -13.43 -8.08
CA LYS A 203 5.25 -13.26 -8.59
C LYS A 203 5.87 -14.59 -9.02
N HIS A 204 5.17 -15.71 -8.79
CA HIS A 204 5.65 -17.05 -9.05
C HIS A 204 7.09 -17.23 -8.58
N GLU A 205 7.39 -16.76 -7.36
CA GLU A 205 8.78 -16.74 -6.84
C GLU A 205 9.31 -18.16 -6.67
N ASP A 206 8.44 -19.08 -6.24
CA ASP A 206 8.74 -20.50 -6.02
C ASP A 206 8.70 -21.34 -7.30
N ASP A 207 8.13 -20.82 -8.39
CA ASP A 207 8.10 -21.47 -9.71
C ASP A 207 9.23 -20.99 -10.62
N ARG A 208 10.24 -20.29 -10.09
CA ARG A 208 11.39 -19.85 -10.88
C ARG A 208 12.40 -20.98 -11.03
N ASP A 209 12.87 -21.18 -12.25
CA ASP A 209 14.01 -22.05 -12.53
C ASP A 209 15.33 -21.43 -12.00
N ALA A 210 16.41 -22.20 -12.09
CA ALA A 210 17.74 -21.73 -11.69
C ALA A 210 18.24 -20.49 -12.45
N ASN A 211 17.62 -20.15 -13.58
CA ASN A 211 17.91 -18.96 -14.38
C ASN A 211 17.01 -17.76 -14.01
N GLY A 212 16.14 -17.92 -13.00
CA GLY A 212 15.19 -16.92 -12.55
C GLY A 212 13.97 -16.75 -13.46
N GLN A 213 13.76 -17.62 -14.45
CA GLN A 213 12.57 -17.61 -15.31
C GLN A 213 11.43 -18.37 -14.67
N VAL A 214 10.21 -17.83 -14.78
CA VAL A 214 9.00 -18.47 -14.25
C VAL A 214 8.60 -19.66 -15.12
N ASP A 215 8.52 -20.84 -14.54
CA ASP A 215 7.88 -22.02 -15.12
C ASP A 215 6.36 -21.81 -15.15
N LYS A 216 5.85 -21.53 -16.35
CA LYS A 216 4.42 -21.25 -16.59
C LYS A 216 3.51 -22.45 -16.34
N GLN A 217 4.03 -23.68 -16.29
CA GLN A 217 3.23 -24.87 -16.00
C GLN A 217 3.09 -25.10 -14.50
N LEU A 218 4.14 -24.85 -13.72
CA LEU A 218 4.10 -24.88 -12.26
C LEU A 218 3.24 -23.73 -11.70
N ALA A 219 3.47 -22.52 -12.19
CA ALA A 219 2.69 -21.31 -11.89
C ALA A 219 1.16 -21.46 -12.08
N LYS A 220 0.73 -22.28 -13.04
CA LYS A 220 -0.71 -22.54 -13.27
C LYS A 220 -1.34 -23.48 -12.25
N LYS A 221 -0.54 -24.29 -11.57
CA LYS A 221 -0.97 -25.28 -10.57
C LYS A 221 -0.90 -24.73 -9.15
N GLU A 222 -0.31 -23.55 -8.97
CA GLU A 222 -0.12 -22.93 -7.67
C GLU A 222 -1.46 -22.66 -6.98
N LYS A 223 -1.54 -23.03 -5.70
CA LYS A 223 -2.72 -22.76 -4.88
C LYS A 223 -2.64 -21.33 -4.35
N MET A 224 -3.54 -20.49 -4.81
CA MET A 224 -3.70 -19.13 -4.30
C MET A 224 -4.33 -19.13 -2.89
N ILE A 225 -3.84 -18.24 -2.03
CA ILE A 225 -4.38 -17.96 -0.69
C ILE A 225 -4.96 -16.54 -0.69
N GLY A 226 -6.06 -16.31 0.03
CA GLY A 226 -6.68 -14.99 0.20
C GLY A 226 -8.20 -15.04 0.07
N ASN A 227 -8.81 -13.87 -0.19
CA ASN A 227 -10.27 -13.72 -0.28
C ASN A 227 -10.76 -13.51 -1.74
N PRO A 228 -10.94 -14.59 -2.54
CA PRO A 228 -11.40 -14.48 -3.93
C PRO A 228 -12.80 -13.88 -4.07
N GLN A 229 -13.66 -14.08 -3.07
CA GLN A 229 -15.02 -13.54 -3.10
C GLN A 229 -15.02 -12.02 -2.94
N ALA A 230 -14.26 -11.49 -1.98
CA ALA A 230 -14.08 -10.04 -1.80
C ALA A 230 -13.47 -9.39 -3.04
N MET A 231 -12.46 -10.01 -3.65
CA MET A 231 -11.87 -9.50 -4.90
C MET A 231 -12.88 -9.44 -6.05
N GLN A 232 -13.70 -10.47 -6.22
CA GLN A 232 -14.73 -10.47 -7.26
C GLN A 232 -15.78 -9.37 -7.03
N ALA A 233 -16.17 -9.12 -5.78
CA ALA A 233 -17.07 -8.04 -5.42
C ALA A 233 -16.46 -6.66 -5.76
N ASN A 234 -15.20 -6.44 -5.39
CA ASN A 234 -14.46 -5.21 -5.69
C ASN A 234 -14.31 -4.96 -7.20
N ASN A 235 -13.95 -5.99 -7.97
CA ASN A 235 -13.83 -5.90 -9.42
C ASN A 235 -15.17 -5.57 -10.09
N LYS A 236 -16.29 -6.16 -9.64
CA LYS A 236 -17.63 -5.85 -10.16
C LYS A 236 -18.03 -4.41 -9.86
N MET A 237 -17.70 -3.89 -8.68
CA MET A 237 -17.98 -2.50 -8.32
C MET A 237 -17.15 -1.51 -9.16
N GLN A 238 -15.86 -1.79 -9.38
CA GLN A 238 -15.00 -0.99 -10.25
C GLN A 238 -15.49 -0.99 -11.71
N GLN A 239 -15.91 -2.13 -12.24
CA GLN A 239 -16.47 -2.23 -13.60
C GLN A 239 -17.75 -1.38 -13.75
N ARG A 240 -18.68 -1.46 -12.78
CA ARG A 240 -19.89 -0.62 -12.76
C ARG A 240 -19.57 0.88 -12.78
N ASN A 241 -18.60 1.31 -11.97
CA ASN A 241 -18.18 2.71 -11.92
C ASN A 241 -17.53 3.18 -13.22
N SER A 242 -16.77 2.32 -13.91
CA SER A 242 -16.17 2.64 -15.21
C SER A 242 -17.20 2.71 -16.36
N MET A 243 -18.25 1.89 -16.31
CA MET A 243 -19.35 1.93 -17.28
C MET A 243 -20.24 3.17 -17.09
N GLY A 244 -20.51 3.57 -15.83
CA GLY A 244 -21.23 4.81 -15.54
C GLY A 244 -20.51 6.06 -16.07
N GLY A 245 -19.19 6.13 -15.91
CA GLY A 245 -18.37 7.23 -16.45
C GLY A 245 -18.33 7.28 -17.98
N ARG A 246 -18.29 6.11 -18.64
CA ARG A 246 -18.35 6.03 -20.12
C ARG A 246 -19.73 6.36 -20.68
N ALA A 247 -20.81 5.97 -20.00
CA ALA A 247 -22.17 6.31 -20.40
C ALA A 247 -22.41 7.83 -20.30
N MET A 248 -21.91 8.49 -19.24
CA MET A 248 -21.98 9.96 -19.10
C MET A 248 -21.19 10.69 -20.20
N GLN A 249 -19.94 10.28 -20.49
CA GLN A 249 -19.14 10.89 -21.57
C GLN A 249 -19.76 10.64 -22.97
N GLY A 250 -20.39 9.48 -23.19
CA GLY A 250 -21.13 9.18 -24.41
C GLY A 250 -22.40 10.02 -24.56
N GLY A 251 -23.13 10.27 -23.46
CA GLY A 251 -24.34 11.11 -23.44
C GLY A 251 -24.05 12.59 -23.72
N LEU A 252 -23.00 13.14 -23.08
CA LEU A 252 -22.56 14.53 -23.32
C LEU A 252 -22.07 14.76 -24.75
N ARG A 253 -21.34 13.80 -25.34
CA ARG A 253 -20.91 13.87 -26.75
C ARG A 253 -22.08 13.76 -27.73
N ARG A 254 -23.13 13.01 -27.40
CA ARG A 254 -24.36 12.95 -28.21
C ARG A 254 -25.15 14.26 -28.10
N MET A 255 -25.32 14.82 -26.90
CA MET A 255 -26.04 16.09 -26.74
C MET A 255 -25.34 17.27 -27.44
N LEU A 256 -24.01 17.36 -27.37
CA LEU A 256 -23.26 18.41 -28.09
C LEU A 256 -23.34 18.26 -29.62
N ARG A 257 -23.41 17.03 -30.16
CA ARG A 257 -23.59 16.80 -31.61
C ARG A 257 -24.99 17.10 -32.11
N TYR A 258 -26.03 16.93 -31.27
CA TYR A 258 -27.41 17.25 -31.65
C TYR A 258 -27.78 18.71 -31.36
N GLY A 259 -27.19 19.34 -30.34
CA GLY A 259 -27.40 20.77 -30.05
C GLY A 259 -26.88 21.70 -31.13
N ILE A 260 -25.75 21.35 -31.77
CA ILE A 260 -25.17 22.16 -32.87
C ILE A 260 -25.98 22.03 -34.18
N ARG A 261 -26.76 20.95 -34.36
CA ARG A 261 -27.65 20.79 -35.53
C ARG A 261 -29.02 21.45 -35.38
N ALA A 262 -29.39 21.89 -34.17
CA ALA A 262 -30.63 22.61 -33.92
C ALA A 262 -30.44 24.14 -33.92
N ALA A 263 -29.21 24.61 -34.11
CA ALA A 263 -28.83 26.03 -34.08
C ALA A 263 -28.21 26.53 -35.40
N LEU A 264 -28.34 25.76 -36.48
CA LEU A 264 -28.08 26.15 -37.87
C LEU A 264 -29.36 25.97 -38.67
#